data_AF-K5WB22-F1
#
_entry.id   AF-K5WB22-F1
#
_cell.length_a   1.000
_cell.length_b   1.000
_cell.length_c   1.000
_cell.angle_alpha   90.00
_cell.angle_beta   90.00
_cell.angle_gamma   90.00
#
_symmetry.space_group_name_H-M   'P 1'
#
loop_
_entity.id
_entity.type
_entity.pdbx_description
1 polymer ?
#
loop_
_entity_poly.entity_id
_entity_poly.type
_entity_poly.pdbx_seq_one_letter_code
_entity_poly.pdbx_strand_id
1 'polypeptide(L)'
;MLASKVATEAGERHEGLKGRMSEADAAVAEAERLLNEAKQQRAEVARELDEAGGELESAKKQEEELARRRQTAQSEEVRLQRIREQSQLDEQKMTEETQAEEEETSRRAELAESIWKMKELHAQEENDQQPRDSDSTGDGRGRSNSDKDQGIGEEEKRQRAYEAASAKERARCKQRDQLSRTCQVSWGPKHAINKFKVVSFEFDEIKFGDVQPLTFESVPWPDLRHPDELKFEHIDWSSVETFFSELRASVGASEYKELVVKAHRRFHPDKWRARALFSTVLDDDLRDKLEAAVLVVSQSLTPLWRECK
;
A
#
# COMPACT_ATOMS: atom_id res chain seq x y z
N MET A 1 66.87 67.81 70.70
CA MET A 1 66.27 68.35 69.44
C MET A 1 66.18 67.31 68.33
N LEU A 2 67.18 66.45 68.08
CA LEU A 2 67.13 65.42 67.02
C LEU A 2 65.91 64.48 67.10
N ALA A 3 65.55 63.99 68.29
CA ALA A 3 64.42 63.07 68.47
C ALA A 3 63.06 63.67 68.06
N SER A 4 62.86 64.98 68.28
CA SER A 4 61.62 65.67 67.89
C SER A 4 61.50 65.79 66.37
N LYS A 5 62.60 66.14 65.68
CA LYS A 5 62.61 66.25 64.22
C LYS A 5 62.35 64.90 63.53
N VAL A 6 62.92 63.81 64.06
CA VAL A 6 62.66 62.45 63.55
C VAL A 6 61.20 62.03 63.77
N ALA A 7 60.59 62.40 64.91
CA ALA A 7 59.19 62.11 65.17
C ALA A 7 58.25 62.87 64.20
N THR A 8 58.55 64.13 63.89
CA THR A 8 57.76 64.92 62.91
C THR A 8 57.89 64.34 61.50
N GLU A 9 59.11 64.03 61.04
CA GLU A 9 59.34 63.41 59.72
C GLU A 9 58.67 62.02 59.61
N ALA A 10 58.64 61.25 60.70
CA ALA A 10 57.92 59.97 60.74
C ALA A 10 56.40 60.16 60.66
N GLY A 11 55.85 61.18 61.34
CA GLY A 11 54.43 61.52 61.30
C GLY A 11 53.97 61.97 59.91
N GLU A 12 54.73 62.84 59.24
CA GLU A 12 54.44 63.29 57.87
C GLU A 12 54.49 62.13 56.86
N ARG A 13 55.46 61.22 57.01
CA ARG A 13 55.53 60.00 56.18
C ARG A 13 54.34 59.07 56.44
N HIS A 14 53.93 58.92 57.69
CA HIS A 14 52.77 58.11 58.06
C HIS A 14 51.48 58.66 57.43
N GLU A 15 51.24 59.96 57.55
CA GLU A 15 50.06 60.60 56.93
C GLU A 15 50.12 60.53 55.39
N GLY A 16 51.30 60.69 54.78
CA GLY A 16 51.49 60.51 53.34
C GLY A 16 51.21 59.06 52.88
N LEU A 17 51.68 58.06 53.63
CA LEU A 17 51.38 56.65 53.37
C LEU A 17 49.89 56.35 53.52
N LYS A 18 49.24 56.90 54.54
CA LYS A 18 47.80 56.76 54.77
C LYS A 18 46.97 57.36 53.63
N GLY A 19 47.37 58.52 53.11
CA GLY A 19 46.76 59.12 51.92
C GLY A 19 46.90 58.21 50.69
N ARG A 20 48.11 57.69 50.43
CA ARG A 20 48.37 56.75 49.32
C ARG A 20 47.61 55.43 49.46
N MET A 21 47.44 54.92 50.68
CA MET A 21 46.62 53.73 50.94
C MET A 21 45.15 54.02 50.63
N SER A 22 44.62 55.16 51.10
CA SER A 22 43.23 55.55 50.80
C SER A 22 42.97 55.76 49.30
N GLU A 23 43.94 56.31 48.56
CA GLU A 23 43.86 56.46 47.11
C GLU A 23 43.94 55.11 46.39
N ALA A 24 44.81 54.21 46.86
CA ALA A 24 44.89 52.85 46.33
C ALA A 24 43.59 52.05 46.60
N ASP A 25 43.00 52.17 47.79
CA ASP A 25 41.73 51.53 48.13
C ASP A 25 40.59 52.05 47.24
N ALA A 26 40.56 53.36 46.97
CA ALA A 26 39.59 53.96 46.04
C ALA A 26 39.78 53.46 44.60
N ALA A 27 41.02 53.36 44.14
CA ALA A 27 41.34 52.83 42.81
C ALA A 27 40.97 51.34 42.67
N VAL A 28 41.17 50.54 43.72
CA VAL A 28 40.74 49.12 43.76
C VAL A 28 39.22 49.03 43.71
N ALA A 29 38.50 49.84 44.48
CA ALA A 29 37.04 49.85 44.47
C ALA A 29 36.46 50.25 43.09
N GLU A 30 37.08 51.23 42.41
CA GLU A 30 36.70 51.61 41.06
C GLU A 30 36.99 50.48 40.05
N ALA A 31 38.15 49.84 40.14
CA ALA A 31 38.50 48.72 39.28
C ALA A 31 37.55 47.51 39.48
N GLU A 32 37.15 47.22 40.72
CA GLU A 32 36.15 46.19 41.02
C GLU A 32 34.78 46.52 40.42
N ARG A 33 34.35 47.78 40.48
CA ARG A 33 33.11 48.23 39.84
C ARG A 33 33.15 48.02 38.33
N LEU A 34 34.21 48.48 37.66
CA LEU A 34 34.38 48.32 36.21
C LEU A 34 34.46 46.84 35.80
N LEU A 35 35.13 46.00 36.60
CA LEU A 35 35.18 44.57 36.36
C LEU A 35 33.79 43.92 36.46
N ASN A 36 32.96 44.34 37.42
CA ASN A 36 31.61 43.84 37.57
C ASN A 36 30.69 44.30 36.44
N GLU A 37 30.80 45.56 35.99
CA GLU A 37 30.09 46.07 34.81
C GLU A 37 30.47 45.30 33.54
N ALA A 38 31.77 45.08 33.31
CA ALA A 38 32.24 44.29 32.17
C ALA A 38 31.76 42.83 32.22
N LYS A 39 31.69 42.23 33.41
CA LYS A 39 31.11 40.88 33.59
C LYS A 39 29.61 40.85 33.27
N GLN A 40 28.86 41.88 33.68
CA GLN A 40 27.44 41.99 33.37
C GLN A 40 27.21 42.13 31.86
N GLN A 41 27.95 43.03 31.20
CA GLN A 41 27.88 43.20 29.74
C GLN A 41 28.22 41.90 28.99
N ARG A 42 29.27 41.19 29.41
CA ARG A 42 29.62 39.89 28.82
C ARG A 42 28.52 38.85 29.01
N ALA A 43 27.86 38.85 30.17
CA ALA A 43 26.74 37.93 30.44
C ALA A 43 25.49 38.29 29.62
N GLU A 44 25.25 39.57 29.34
CA GLU A 44 24.17 40.03 28.47
C GLU A 44 24.41 39.63 27.01
N VAL A 45 25.59 39.92 26.46
CA VAL A 45 25.97 39.50 25.10
C VAL A 45 25.92 37.98 24.95
N ALA A 46 26.31 37.23 25.98
CA ALA A 46 26.21 35.78 25.96
C ALA A 46 24.75 35.28 25.87
N ARG A 47 23.80 35.95 26.53
CA ARG A 47 22.36 35.62 26.42
C ARG A 47 21.81 35.97 25.05
N GLU A 48 22.15 37.15 24.51
CA GLU A 48 21.70 37.56 23.17
C GLU A 48 22.20 36.58 22.08
N LEU A 49 23.44 36.07 22.21
CA LEU A 49 23.97 35.07 21.29
C LEU A 49 23.26 33.71 21.40
N ASP A 50 22.86 33.30 22.60
CA ASP A 50 22.10 32.07 22.82
C ASP A 50 20.68 32.18 22.24
N GLU A 51 20.01 33.32 22.48
CA GLU A 51 18.70 33.64 21.91
C GLU A 51 18.75 33.66 20.37
N ALA A 52 19.71 34.37 19.78
CA ALA A 52 19.91 34.40 18.33
C ALA A 52 20.26 33.01 17.76
N GLY A 53 21.00 32.19 18.52
CA GLY A 53 21.27 30.80 18.17
C GLY A 53 20.00 29.95 18.11
N GLY A 54 19.12 30.10 19.10
CA GLY A 54 17.81 29.44 19.16
C GLY A 54 16.89 29.85 18.00
N GLU A 55 16.85 31.13 17.66
CA GLU A 55 16.08 31.64 16.52
C GLU A 55 16.59 31.07 15.18
N LEU A 56 17.91 31.01 15.00
CA LEU A 56 18.52 30.44 13.79
C LEU A 56 18.22 28.95 13.65
N GLU A 57 18.25 28.18 14.75
CA GLU A 57 17.87 26.76 14.72
C GLU A 57 16.38 26.57 14.40
N SER A 58 15.51 27.41 14.97
CA SER A 58 14.08 27.38 14.67
C SER A 58 13.81 27.69 13.19
N ALA A 59 14.47 28.72 12.64
CA ALA A 59 14.36 29.09 11.23
C ALA A 59 14.83 27.95 10.30
N LYS A 60 15.94 27.28 10.62
CA LYS A 60 16.42 26.11 9.86
C LYS A 60 15.43 24.96 9.89
N LYS A 61 14.82 24.66 11.04
CA LYS A 61 13.78 23.61 11.15
C LYS A 61 12.56 23.94 10.29
N GLN A 62 12.13 25.20 10.27
CA GLN A 62 11.03 25.66 9.40
C GLN A 62 11.38 25.52 7.92
N GLU A 63 12.61 25.87 7.53
CA GLU A 63 13.09 25.71 6.15
C GLU A 63 13.12 24.24 5.71
N GLU A 64 13.65 23.35 6.55
CA GLU A 64 13.64 21.90 6.30
C GLU A 64 12.22 21.34 6.19
N GLU A 65 11.29 21.79 7.05
CA GLU A 65 9.89 21.38 6.98
C GLU A 65 9.23 21.84 5.66
N LEU A 66 9.46 23.08 5.25
CA LEU A 66 8.97 23.60 3.97
C LEU A 66 9.57 22.84 2.78
N ALA A 67 10.85 22.46 2.84
CA ALA A 67 11.48 21.63 1.82
C ALA A 67 10.83 20.25 1.72
N ARG A 68 10.54 19.59 2.86
CA ARG A 68 9.80 18.31 2.89
C ARG A 68 8.38 18.44 2.34
N ARG A 69 7.68 19.53 2.65
CA ARG A 69 6.35 19.82 2.09
C ARG A 69 6.37 20.05 0.58
N ARG A 70 7.41 20.72 0.05
CA ARG A 70 7.59 20.88 -1.40
C ARG A 70 7.88 19.54 -2.09
N GLN A 71 8.73 18.71 -1.51
CA GLN A 71 9.06 17.40 -2.08
C GLN A 71 7.85 16.47 -2.12
N THR A 72 7.02 16.48 -1.07
CA THR A 72 5.77 15.71 -1.03
C THR A 72 4.73 16.25 -2.03
N ALA A 73 4.56 17.56 -2.14
CA ALA A 73 3.69 18.14 -3.17
C ALA A 73 4.15 17.79 -4.60
N GLN A 74 5.45 17.81 -4.87
CA GLN A 74 6.00 17.42 -6.18
C GLN A 74 5.77 15.94 -6.50
N SER A 75 5.96 15.04 -5.52
CA SER A 75 5.72 13.61 -5.74
C SER A 75 4.23 13.29 -5.96
N GLU A 76 3.34 14.00 -5.28
CA GLU A 76 1.89 13.90 -5.51
C GLU A 76 1.49 14.44 -6.88
N GLU A 77 2.07 15.56 -7.33
CA GLU A 77 1.82 16.12 -8.66
C GLU A 77 2.22 15.13 -9.77
N VAL A 78 3.41 14.53 -9.67
CA VAL A 78 3.87 13.49 -10.61
C VAL A 78 2.94 12.28 -10.59
N ARG A 79 2.45 11.88 -9.42
CA ARG A 79 1.48 10.77 -9.28
C ARG A 79 0.15 11.10 -9.97
N LEU A 80 -0.37 12.32 -9.76
CA LEU A 80 -1.61 12.78 -10.40
C LEU A 80 -1.45 12.89 -11.92
N GLN A 81 -0.30 13.34 -12.41
CA GLN A 81 0.00 13.37 -13.84
C GLN A 81 -0.04 11.97 -14.45
N ARG A 82 0.59 10.98 -13.81
CA ARG A 82 0.54 9.58 -14.28
C ARG A 82 -0.88 9.02 -14.32
N ILE A 83 -1.71 9.36 -13.33
CA ILE A 83 -3.13 8.95 -13.31
C ILE A 83 -3.90 9.58 -14.48
N ARG A 84 -3.65 10.86 -14.79
CA ARG A 84 -4.28 11.54 -15.94
C ARG A 84 -3.87 10.91 -17.26
N GLU A 85 -2.57 10.65 -17.45
CA GLU A 85 -2.05 10.00 -18.65
C GLU A 85 -2.64 8.60 -18.82
N GLN A 86 -2.73 7.82 -17.75
CA GLN A 86 -3.36 6.50 -17.77
C GLN A 86 -4.85 6.59 -18.15
N SER A 87 -5.60 7.52 -17.56
CA SER A 87 -7.00 7.73 -17.88
C SER A 87 -7.22 8.11 -19.35
N GLN A 88 -6.32 8.90 -19.94
CA GLN A 88 -6.39 9.27 -21.35
C GLN A 88 -6.11 8.07 -22.27
N LEU A 89 -5.15 7.22 -21.91
CA LEU A 89 -4.85 5.99 -22.65
C LEU A 89 -6.02 5.01 -22.58
N ASP A 90 -6.65 4.88 -21.42
CA ASP A 90 -7.80 3.99 -21.26
C ASP A 90 -9.03 4.52 -22.02
N GLU A 91 -9.24 5.84 -22.04
CA GLU A 91 -10.28 6.47 -22.87
C GLU A 91 -10.03 6.25 -24.37
N GLN A 92 -8.78 6.40 -24.83
CA GLN A 92 -8.41 6.11 -26.21
C GLN A 92 -8.67 4.65 -26.58
N LYS A 93 -8.28 3.70 -25.72
CA LYS A 93 -8.55 2.28 -25.94
C LYS A 93 -10.04 1.98 -26.03
N MET A 94 -10.86 2.56 -25.14
CA MET A 94 -12.31 2.40 -25.21
C MET A 94 -12.89 2.95 -26.52
N THR A 95 -12.36 4.08 -27.02
CA THR A 95 -12.80 4.62 -28.32
C THR A 95 -12.35 3.75 -29.50
N GLU A 96 -11.16 3.15 -29.44
CA GLU A 96 -10.68 2.23 -30.48
C GLU A 96 -11.45 0.91 -30.46
N GLU A 97 -11.75 0.35 -29.29
CA GLU A 97 -12.55 -0.87 -29.13
C GLU A 97 -13.98 -0.67 -29.65
N THR A 98 -14.63 0.45 -29.31
CA THR A 98 -15.97 0.77 -29.82
C THR A 98 -15.98 0.94 -31.34
N GLN A 99 -14.98 1.61 -31.92
CA GLN A 99 -14.85 1.71 -33.39
C GLN A 99 -14.61 0.33 -34.04
N ALA A 100 -13.79 -0.52 -33.44
CA ALA A 100 -13.53 -1.87 -33.94
C ALA A 100 -14.79 -2.75 -33.89
N GLU A 101 -15.60 -2.65 -32.83
CA GLU A 101 -16.88 -3.33 -32.71
C GLU A 101 -17.89 -2.83 -33.76
N GLU A 102 -17.96 -1.52 -34.01
CA GLU A 102 -18.80 -0.93 -35.07
C GLU A 102 -18.36 -1.41 -36.47
N GLU A 103 -17.06 -1.48 -36.75
CA GLU A 103 -16.55 -2.04 -38.00
C GLU A 103 -16.87 -3.54 -38.13
N GLU A 104 -16.70 -4.32 -37.06
CA GLU A 104 -16.98 -5.75 -37.08
C GLU A 104 -18.47 -6.02 -37.29
N THR A 105 -19.34 -5.27 -36.61
CA THR A 105 -20.80 -5.37 -36.80
C THR A 105 -21.20 -4.99 -38.22
N SER A 106 -20.58 -3.97 -38.82
CA SER A 106 -20.78 -3.62 -40.23
C SER A 106 -20.37 -4.76 -41.17
N ARG A 107 -19.17 -5.34 -40.99
CA ARG A 107 -18.71 -6.49 -41.80
C ARG A 107 -19.61 -7.72 -41.67
N ARG A 108 -20.13 -7.99 -40.47
CA ARG A 108 -21.08 -9.08 -40.23
C ARG A 108 -22.41 -8.84 -40.95
N ALA A 109 -22.89 -7.60 -41.00
CA ALA A 109 -24.10 -7.24 -41.73
C ALA A 109 -23.91 -7.44 -43.25
N GLU A 110 -22.79 -6.98 -43.82
CA GLU A 110 -22.47 -7.17 -45.24
C GLU A 110 -22.38 -8.66 -45.63
N LEU A 111 -21.75 -9.49 -44.79
CA LEU A 111 -21.69 -10.94 -44.99
C LEU A 111 -23.07 -11.59 -44.93
N ALA A 112 -23.91 -11.17 -43.96
CA ALA A 112 -25.27 -11.68 -43.83
C ALA A 112 -26.13 -11.34 -45.06
N GLU A 113 -26.03 -10.12 -45.59
CA GLU A 113 -26.70 -9.72 -46.83
C GLU A 113 -26.22 -10.54 -48.03
N SER A 114 -24.91 -10.79 -48.15
CA SER A 114 -24.35 -11.63 -49.22
C SER A 114 -24.86 -13.07 -49.15
N ILE A 115 -24.89 -13.67 -47.94
CA ILE A 115 -25.45 -15.01 -47.71
C ILE A 115 -26.93 -15.06 -48.06
N TRP A 116 -27.71 -14.05 -47.66
CA TRP A 116 -29.13 -13.96 -47.99
C TRP A 116 -29.35 -13.90 -49.50
N LYS A 117 -28.58 -13.07 -50.21
CA LYS A 117 -28.65 -12.94 -51.67
C LYS A 117 -28.26 -14.22 -52.41
N MET A 118 -27.27 -14.96 -51.92
CA MET A 118 -26.89 -16.28 -52.47
C MET A 118 -27.99 -17.33 -52.25
N LYS A 119 -28.64 -17.33 -51.09
CA LYS A 119 -29.79 -18.22 -50.81
C LYS A 119 -30.98 -17.92 -51.71
N GLU A 120 -31.27 -16.64 -51.92
CA GLU A 120 -32.35 -16.21 -52.81
C GLU A 120 -32.12 -16.71 -54.25
N LEU A 121 -30.89 -16.55 -54.77
CA LEU A 121 -30.51 -17.06 -56.09
C LEU A 121 -30.63 -18.59 -56.17
N HIS A 122 -30.19 -19.31 -55.13
CA HIS A 122 -30.34 -20.77 -55.08
C HIS A 122 -31.79 -21.22 -55.03
N ALA A 123 -32.65 -20.57 -54.23
CA ALA A 123 -34.07 -20.89 -54.16
C ALA A 123 -34.77 -20.63 -55.51
N GLN A 124 -34.35 -19.60 -56.23
CA GLN A 124 -34.84 -19.31 -57.58
C GLN A 124 -34.41 -20.40 -58.56
N GLU A 125 -33.14 -20.83 -58.52
CA GLU A 125 -32.60 -21.92 -59.35
C GLU A 125 -33.27 -23.27 -59.03
N GLU A 126 -33.53 -23.56 -57.75
CA GLU A 126 -34.21 -24.78 -57.32
C GLU A 126 -35.68 -24.80 -57.79
N ASN A 127 -36.38 -23.66 -57.71
CA ASN A 127 -37.74 -23.53 -58.24
C ASN A 127 -37.78 -23.70 -59.77
N ASP A 128 -36.74 -23.24 -60.48
CA ASP A 128 -36.60 -23.42 -61.92
C ASP A 128 -36.20 -24.87 -62.30
N GLN A 129 -35.51 -25.59 -61.40
CA GLN A 129 -35.10 -27.00 -61.59
C GLN A 129 -36.14 -28.02 -61.11
N GLN A 130 -37.24 -27.57 -60.50
CA GLN A 130 -38.31 -28.46 -60.04
C GLN A 130 -39.40 -28.67 -61.11
N PRO A 131 -39.14 -29.56 -62.09
CA PRO A 131 -40.15 -30.53 -62.46
C PRO A 131 -39.59 -31.95 -62.38
N ARG A 132 -40.34 -32.81 -61.69
CA ARG A 132 -40.22 -34.28 -61.62
C ARG A 132 -39.11 -34.77 -60.68
N ASP A 133 -39.49 -35.04 -59.44
CA ASP A 133 -39.25 -36.35 -58.79
C ASP A 133 -39.79 -36.29 -57.37
N SER A 134 -41.11 -36.42 -57.27
CA SER A 134 -41.83 -36.64 -56.02
C SER A 134 -41.99 -38.14 -55.80
N ASP A 135 -41.01 -38.79 -55.19
CA ASP A 135 -41.24 -39.95 -54.33
C ASP A 135 -39.93 -40.41 -53.66
N SER A 136 -39.78 -40.15 -52.36
CA SER A 136 -39.06 -41.00 -51.41
C SER A 136 -39.12 -40.42 -49.99
N THR A 137 -40.07 -40.93 -49.23
CA THR A 137 -40.09 -40.98 -47.77
C THR A 137 -38.87 -41.72 -47.21
N GLY A 138 -38.14 -41.13 -46.25
CA GLY A 138 -37.06 -41.84 -45.57
C GLY A 138 -36.36 -41.09 -44.44
N ASP A 139 -36.72 -41.47 -43.22
CA ASP A 139 -35.85 -41.63 -42.04
C ASP A 139 -35.34 -40.38 -41.28
N GLY A 140 -36.10 -40.01 -40.24
CA GLY A 140 -35.67 -39.08 -39.20
C GLY A 140 -35.10 -39.79 -37.98
N ARG A 141 -33.76 -39.91 -37.88
CA ARG A 141 -33.07 -40.44 -36.68
C ARG A 141 -31.61 -39.97 -36.49
N GLY A 142 -31.30 -38.72 -36.90
CA GLY A 142 -29.90 -38.22 -36.95
C GLY A 142 -29.52 -37.02 -36.08
N ARG A 143 -30.34 -36.57 -35.11
CA ARG A 143 -30.14 -35.25 -34.45
C ARG A 143 -29.62 -35.22 -33.00
N SER A 144 -29.23 -36.33 -32.37
CA SER A 144 -28.86 -36.34 -30.93
C SER A 144 -27.37 -36.43 -30.57
N ASN A 145 -26.43 -36.47 -31.53
CA ASN A 145 -24.99 -36.55 -31.23
C ASN A 145 -24.24 -35.20 -31.28
N SER A 146 -24.78 -34.17 -31.95
CA SER A 146 -24.09 -32.86 -32.05
C SER A 146 -24.13 -32.06 -30.75
N ASP A 147 -25.18 -32.17 -29.93
CA ASP A 147 -25.31 -31.34 -28.71
C ASP A 147 -24.37 -31.80 -27.58
N LYS A 148 -24.01 -33.09 -27.54
CA LYS A 148 -23.09 -33.62 -26.51
C LYS A 148 -21.63 -33.26 -26.79
N ASP A 149 -21.25 -33.18 -28.07
CA ASP A 149 -19.89 -32.84 -28.47
C ASP A 149 -19.60 -31.34 -28.28
N GLN A 150 -20.64 -30.49 -28.41
CA GLN A 150 -20.54 -29.05 -28.11
C GLN A 150 -20.30 -28.78 -26.62
N GLY A 151 -20.98 -29.48 -25.71
CA GLY A 151 -20.82 -29.27 -24.26
C GLY A 151 -19.45 -29.65 -23.71
N ILE A 152 -18.83 -30.72 -24.22
CA ILE A 152 -17.48 -31.14 -23.79
C ILE A 152 -16.44 -30.09 -24.23
N GLY A 153 -16.58 -29.57 -25.46
CA GLY A 153 -15.67 -28.55 -25.97
C GLY A 153 -15.75 -27.22 -25.23
N GLU A 154 -16.92 -26.82 -24.71
CA GLU A 154 -17.08 -25.59 -23.94
C GLU A 154 -16.49 -25.69 -22.53
N GLU A 155 -16.72 -26.79 -21.81
CA GLU A 155 -16.17 -26.97 -20.47
C GLU A 155 -14.64 -27.10 -20.49
N GLU A 156 -14.06 -27.80 -21.48
CA GLU A 156 -12.60 -27.82 -21.65
C GLU A 156 -12.01 -26.44 -21.93
N LYS A 157 -12.67 -25.62 -22.76
CA LYS A 157 -12.25 -24.24 -23.01
C LYS A 157 -12.32 -23.40 -21.74
N ARG A 158 -13.38 -23.56 -20.95
CA ARG A 158 -13.56 -22.87 -19.67
C ARG A 158 -12.48 -23.28 -18.66
N GLN A 159 -12.18 -24.57 -18.55
CA GLN A 159 -11.11 -25.09 -17.69
C GLN A 159 -9.74 -24.53 -18.10
N ARG A 160 -9.41 -24.54 -19.40
CA ARG A 160 -8.14 -23.96 -19.89
C ARG A 160 -8.05 -22.46 -19.64
N ALA A 161 -9.14 -21.73 -19.83
CA ALA A 161 -9.21 -20.31 -19.54
C ALA A 161 -9.00 -20.03 -18.05
N TYR A 162 -9.63 -20.81 -17.17
CA TYR A 162 -9.46 -20.72 -15.72
C TYR A 162 -8.02 -21.03 -15.29
N GLU A 163 -7.40 -22.08 -15.83
CA GLU A 163 -6.01 -22.44 -15.53
C GLU A 163 -5.04 -21.34 -15.95
N ALA A 164 -5.22 -20.78 -17.15
CA ALA A 164 -4.43 -19.66 -17.64
C ALA A 164 -4.59 -18.41 -16.77
N ALA A 165 -5.83 -18.07 -16.40
CA ALA A 165 -6.14 -16.93 -15.53
C ALA A 165 -5.57 -17.12 -14.12
N SER A 166 -5.70 -18.32 -13.55
CA SER A 166 -5.13 -18.70 -12.25
C SER A 166 -3.61 -18.65 -12.27
N ALA A 167 -2.97 -19.13 -13.34
CA ALA A 167 -1.52 -19.05 -13.50
C ALA A 167 -1.04 -17.59 -13.57
N LYS A 168 -1.77 -16.73 -14.27
CA LYS A 168 -1.49 -15.29 -14.36
C LYS A 168 -1.62 -14.61 -12.99
N GLU A 169 -2.67 -14.91 -12.22
CA GLU A 169 -2.85 -14.35 -10.88
C GLU A 169 -1.77 -14.85 -9.90
N ARG A 170 -1.43 -16.14 -9.94
CA ARG A 170 -0.30 -16.67 -9.15
C ARG A 170 1.02 -16.00 -9.52
N ALA A 171 1.26 -15.74 -10.81
CA ALA A 171 2.46 -15.03 -11.26
C ALA A 171 2.49 -13.59 -10.73
N ARG A 172 1.35 -12.88 -10.75
CA ARG A 172 1.22 -11.54 -10.16
C ARG A 172 1.55 -11.55 -8.66
N CYS A 173 0.99 -12.51 -7.92
CA CYS A 173 1.26 -12.66 -6.48
C CYS A 173 2.72 -12.97 -6.20
N LYS A 174 3.34 -13.85 -7.00
CA LYS A 174 4.79 -14.14 -6.91
C LYS A 174 5.64 -12.91 -7.20
N GLN A 175 5.30 -12.12 -8.22
CA GLN A 175 6.02 -10.90 -8.55
C GLN A 175 5.94 -9.86 -7.42
N ARG A 176 4.76 -9.69 -6.82
CA ARG A 176 4.57 -8.85 -5.63
C ARG A 176 5.46 -9.32 -4.48
N ASP A 177 5.45 -10.61 -4.19
CA ASP A 177 6.19 -11.18 -3.05
C ASP A 177 7.72 -11.19 -3.30
N GLN A 178 8.17 -11.26 -4.57
CA GLN A 178 9.57 -11.14 -4.96
C GLN A 178 10.18 -9.77 -4.63
N LEU A 179 9.39 -8.68 -4.65
CA LEU A 179 9.89 -7.36 -4.24
C LEU A 179 10.32 -7.34 -2.77
N SER A 180 9.81 -8.26 -1.94
CA SER A 180 10.25 -8.42 -0.56
C SER A 180 11.57 -9.21 -0.44
N ARG A 181 11.97 -9.96 -1.47
CA ARG A 181 13.21 -10.76 -1.48
C ARG A 181 14.46 -9.95 -1.84
N THR A 182 14.32 -8.82 -2.52
CA THR A 182 15.47 -8.00 -2.96
C THR A 182 16.17 -7.30 -1.79
N CYS A 183 15.50 -7.18 -0.64
CA CYS A 183 16.16 -6.82 0.59
C CYS A 183 16.92 -8.04 1.12
N GLN A 184 18.25 -7.94 1.24
CA GLN A 184 19.14 -8.96 1.86
C GLN A 184 18.80 -9.31 3.33
N VAL A 185 17.71 -8.77 3.87
CA VAL A 185 17.29 -8.97 5.25
C VAL A 185 16.48 -10.27 5.31
N SER A 186 16.73 -11.09 6.33
CA SER A 186 15.95 -12.29 6.59
C SER A 186 14.45 -11.94 6.74
N TRP A 187 13.59 -12.81 6.19
CA TRP A 187 12.15 -12.72 6.40
C TRP A 187 11.85 -12.76 7.90
N GLY A 188 11.07 -11.80 8.39
CA GLY A 188 10.79 -11.65 9.81
C GLY A 188 9.45 -10.95 10.05
N PRO A 189 9.04 -10.77 11.32
CA PRO A 189 7.69 -10.30 11.65
C PRO A 189 7.31 -8.98 10.98
N LYS A 190 8.24 -8.02 10.88
CA LYS A 190 8.01 -6.74 10.20
C LYS A 190 7.65 -6.91 8.71
N HIS A 191 8.29 -7.85 8.01
CA HIS A 191 8.01 -8.14 6.60
C HIS A 191 6.65 -8.82 6.44
N ALA A 192 6.34 -9.80 7.29
CA ALA A 192 5.04 -10.46 7.29
C ALA A 192 3.89 -9.49 7.55
N ILE A 193 4.04 -8.58 8.53
CA ILE A 193 3.06 -7.53 8.83
C ILE A 193 2.90 -6.57 7.65
N ASN A 194 4.00 -6.14 7.03
CA ASN A 194 3.92 -5.26 5.87
C ASN A 194 3.24 -5.94 4.68
N LYS A 195 3.58 -7.21 4.39
CA LYS A 195 2.89 -8.02 3.38
C LYS A 195 1.40 -8.08 3.69
N PHE A 196 1.01 -8.44 4.91
CA PHE A 196 -0.39 -8.52 5.29
C PHE A 196 -1.15 -7.21 5.00
N LYS A 197 -0.56 -6.04 5.29
CA LYS A 197 -1.15 -4.73 4.97
C LYS A 197 -1.30 -4.51 3.46
N VAL A 198 -0.25 -4.77 2.67
CA VAL A 198 -0.25 -4.59 1.21
C VAL A 198 -1.26 -5.53 0.56
N VAL A 199 -1.21 -6.82 0.88
CA VAL A 199 -2.13 -7.83 0.32
C VAL A 199 -3.56 -7.57 0.77
N SER A 200 -3.77 -7.07 1.99
CA SER A 200 -5.10 -6.69 2.47
C SER A 200 -5.72 -5.57 1.65
N PHE A 201 -4.91 -4.57 1.29
CA PHE A 201 -5.35 -3.48 0.43
C PHE A 201 -5.68 -3.99 -0.98
N GLU A 202 -4.77 -4.74 -1.61
CA GLU A 202 -5.02 -5.34 -2.93
C GLU A 202 -6.28 -6.21 -2.95
N PHE A 203 -6.46 -7.07 -1.95
CA PHE A 203 -7.59 -7.99 -1.88
C PHE A 203 -8.94 -7.28 -1.75
N ASP A 204 -8.99 -6.12 -1.09
CA ASP A 204 -10.20 -5.31 -0.99
C ASP A 204 -10.51 -4.58 -2.30
N GLU A 205 -9.48 -4.17 -3.06
CA GLU A 205 -9.61 -3.44 -4.34
C GLU A 205 -9.91 -4.36 -5.54
N ILE A 206 -9.35 -5.58 -5.56
CA ILE A 206 -9.48 -6.50 -6.70
C ILE A 206 -10.94 -6.99 -6.84
N LYS A 207 -11.45 -6.94 -8.07
CA LYS A 207 -12.71 -7.57 -8.47
C LYS A 207 -12.42 -8.95 -9.04
N PHE A 208 -12.44 -9.97 -8.17
CA PHE A 208 -12.24 -11.36 -8.59
C PHE A 208 -13.35 -11.81 -9.54
N GLY A 209 -13.00 -12.59 -10.56
CA GLY A 209 -13.90 -13.10 -11.59
C GLY A 209 -13.19 -14.10 -12.51
N ASP A 210 -13.77 -14.46 -13.65
CA ASP A 210 -13.22 -15.51 -14.53
C ASP A 210 -11.82 -15.17 -15.08
N VAL A 211 -11.55 -13.88 -15.31
CA VAL A 211 -10.26 -13.38 -15.84
C VAL A 211 -9.19 -13.24 -14.74
N GLN A 212 -9.63 -13.13 -13.48
CA GLN A 212 -8.76 -13.01 -12.31
C GLN A 212 -9.39 -13.80 -11.15
N PRO A 213 -9.30 -15.14 -11.19
CA PRO A 213 -9.90 -15.99 -10.18
C PRO A 213 -9.16 -15.83 -8.85
N LEU A 214 -9.86 -16.11 -7.75
CA LEU A 214 -9.24 -16.11 -6.44
C LEU A 214 -8.21 -17.26 -6.34
N THR A 215 -6.95 -16.93 -6.01
CA THR A 215 -5.95 -17.94 -5.66
C THR A 215 -5.56 -17.83 -4.19
N PHE A 216 -4.95 -18.88 -3.65
CA PHE A 216 -4.49 -18.92 -2.25
C PHE A 216 -3.56 -17.75 -1.91
N GLU A 217 -2.68 -17.38 -2.84
CA GLU A 217 -1.66 -16.34 -2.67
C GLU A 217 -2.23 -14.91 -2.74
N SER A 218 -3.43 -14.74 -3.29
CA SER A 218 -4.15 -13.46 -3.35
C SER A 218 -4.77 -13.08 -2.00
N VAL A 219 -4.95 -14.03 -1.09
CA VAL A 219 -5.60 -13.81 0.21
C VAL A 219 -4.58 -13.30 1.25
N PRO A 220 -4.90 -12.25 2.04
CA PRO A 220 -4.00 -11.71 3.05
C PRO A 220 -3.98 -12.57 4.32
N TRP A 221 -3.46 -13.78 4.26
CA TRP A 221 -3.36 -14.67 5.42
C TRP A 221 -2.54 -14.03 6.56
N PRO A 222 -3.06 -13.97 7.80
CA PRO A 222 -2.33 -13.44 8.96
C PRO A 222 -1.34 -14.48 9.49
N ASP A 223 -0.19 -14.60 8.84
CA ASP A 223 0.84 -15.60 9.16
C ASP A 223 2.25 -15.00 9.08
N LEU A 224 3.18 -15.50 9.90
CA LEU A 224 4.57 -15.00 9.96
C LEU A 224 5.52 -15.70 8.98
N ARG A 225 5.15 -16.85 8.41
CA ARG A 225 6.01 -17.63 7.50
C ARG A 225 6.24 -16.91 6.17
N HIS A 226 7.27 -17.34 5.44
CA HIS A 226 7.55 -16.82 4.11
C HIS A 226 6.43 -17.21 3.14
N PRO A 227 6.06 -16.38 2.14
CA PRO A 227 4.96 -16.69 1.23
C PRO A 227 5.12 -18.01 0.45
N ASP A 228 6.36 -18.40 0.12
CA ASP A 228 6.63 -19.68 -0.56
C ASP A 228 6.50 -20.91 0.35
N GLU A 229 6.56 -20.72 1.67
CA GLU A 229 6.42 -21.79 2.66
C GLU A 229 4.98 -21.91 3.16
N LEU A 230 4.15 -20.89 2.94
CA LEU A 230 2.78 -20.86 3.41
C LEU A 230 1.91 -21.83 2.61
N LYS A 231 1.13 -22.65 3.31
CA LYS A 231 0.22 -23.66 2.76
C LYS A 231 -1.10 -23.66 3.53
N PHE A 232 -2.08 -24.47 3.13
CA PHE A 232 -3.36 -24.54 3.85
C PHE A 232 -3.21 -25.13 5.26
N GLU A 233 -2.33 -26.12 5.43
CA GLU A 233 -2.11 -26.81 6.72
C GLU A 233 -1.48 -25.88 7.78
N HIS A 234 -0.97 -24.75 7.32
CA HIS A 234 -0.28 -23.74 8.10
C HIS A 234 -1.21 -22.65 8.64
N ILE A 235 -2.45 -22.59 8.13
CA ILE A 235 -3.49 -21.66 8.57
C ILE A 235 -4.29 -22.31 9.71
N ASP A 236 -3.75 -22.18 10.91
CA ASP A 236 -4.37 -22.68 12.13
C ASP A 236 -4.64 -21.52 13.11
N TRP A 237 -5.27 -21.86 14.23
CA TRP A 237 -5.60 -20.87 15.26
C TRP A 237 -4.34 -20.21 15.85
N SER A 238 -3.33 -21.02 16.14
CA SER A 238 -2.08 -20.60 16.79
C SER A 238 -1.28 -19.65 15.91
N SER A 239 -1.23 -19.88 14.60
CA SER A 239 -0.49 -19.04 13.67
C SER A 239 -1.12 -17.64 13.56
N VAL A 240 -2.46 -17.56 13.54
CA VAL A 240 -3.20 -16.30 13.54
C VAL A 240 -2.96 -15.52 14.84
N GLU A 241 -3.07 -16.19 16.00
CA GLU A 241 -2.82 -15.54 17.30
C GLU A 241 -1.38 -15.04 17.42
N THR A 242 -0.41 -15.84 16.98
CA THR A 242 1.01 -15.46 16.99
C THR A 242 1.25 -14.25 16.10
N PHE A 243 0.66 -14.22 14.89
CA PHE A 243 0.75 -13.08 14.00
C PHE A 243 0.17 -11.80 14.64
N PHE A 244 -1.02 -11.87 15.25
CA PHE A 244 -1.63 -10.70 15.88
C PHE A 244 -0.95 -10.28 17.17
N SER A 245 -0.29 -11.18 17.88
CA SER A 245 0.59 -10.85 19.02
C SER A 245 1.79 -10.01 18.55
N GLU A 246 2.49 -10.47 17.51
CA GLU A 246 3.61 -9.72 16.90
C GLU A 246 3.15 -8.38 16.30
N LEU A 247 1.95 -8.35 15.70
CA LEU A 247 1.35 -7.13 15.20
C LEU A 247 1.14 -6.12 16.33
N ARG A 248 0.56 -6.55 17.46
CA ARG A 248 0.31 -5.71 18.64
C ARG A 248 1.59 -5.13 19.22
N ALA A 249 2.68 -5.90 19.21
CA ALA A 249 3.99 -5.43 19.67
C ALA A 249 4.65 -4.44 18.69
N SER A 250 4.34 -4.55 17.40
CA SER A 250 4.99 -3.76 16.34
C SER A 250 4.29 -2.45 16.01
N VAL A 251 2.98 -2.34 16.28
CA VAL A 251 2.16 -1.17 15.91
C VAL A 251 1.52 -0.54 17.15
N GLY A 252 1.13 0.73 17.06
CA GLY A 252 0.44 1.41 18.16
C GLY A 252 -0.94 0.83 18.44
N ALA A 253 -1.43 0.95 19.68
CA ALA A 253 -2.72 0.37 20.09
C ALA A 253 -3.91 0.79 19.22
N SER A 254 -3.93 2.06 18.74
CA SER A 254 -4.97 2.56 17.83
C SER A 254 -4.92 1.86 16.46
N GLU A 255 -3.72 1.74 15.88
CA GLU A 255 -3.53 1.09 14.58
C GLU A 255 -3.82 -0.42 14.68
N TYR A 256 -3.43 -1.06 15.79
CA TYR A 256 -3.74 -2.46 16.07
C TYR A 256 -5.26 -2.70 16.07
N LYS A 257 -6.01 -1.89 16.83
CA LYS A 257 -7.48 -1.94 16.87
C LYS A 257 -8.09 -1.80 15.47
N GLU A 258 -7.61 -0.84 14.68
CA GLU A 258 -8.09 -0.65 13.31
C GLU A 258 -7.83 -1.87 12.42
N LEU A 259 -6.62 -2.43 12.49
CA LEU A 259 -6.22 -3.60 11.69
C LEU A 259 -7.02 -4.84 12.08
N VAL A 260 -7.26 -5.10 13.37
CA VAL A 260 -8.09 -6.21 13.86
C VAL A 260 -9.53 -6.08 13.37
N VAL A 261 -10.12 -4.88 13.48
CA VAL A 261 -11.50 -4.63 13.01
C VAL A 261 -11.62 -4.85 11.50
N LYS A 262 -10.66 -4.35 10.72
CA LYS A 262 -10.62 -4.55 9.26
C LYS A 262 -10.42 -6.02 8.91
N ALA A 263 -9.51 -6.71 9.56
CA ALA A 263 -9.23 -8.13 9.34
C ALA A 263 -10.47 -8.99 9.66
N HIS A 264 -11.10 -8.77 10.82
CA HIS A 264 -12.31 -9.49 11.22
C HIS A 264 -13.44 -9.31 10.19
N ARG A 265 -13.68 -8.08 9.72
CA ARG A 265 -14.66 -7.83 8.65
C ARG A 265 -14.26 -8.50 7.34
N ARG A 266 -12.96 -8.51 7.00
CA ARG A 266 -12.44 -9.08 5.75
C ARG A 266 -12.58 -10.59 5.70
N PHE A 267 -12.32 -11.29 6.80
CA PHE A 267 -12.42 -12.75 6.89
C PHE A 267 -13.81 -13.24 7.31
N HIS A 268 -14.81 -12.36 7.42
CA HIS A 268 -16.17 -12.78 7.71
C HIS A 268 -16.74 -13.62 6.53
N PRO A 269 -17.25 -14.84 6.78
CA PRO A 269 -17.79 -15.71 5.73
C PRO A 269 -18.85 -15.03 4.87
N ASP A 270 -19.76 -14.26 5.48
CA ASP A 270 -20.79 -13.53 4.74
C ASP A 270 -20.22 -12.48 3.77
N LYS A 271 -19.10 -11.83 4.10
CA LYS A 271 -18.46 -10.87 3.20
C LYS A 271 -17.88 -11.58 1.97
N TRP A 272 -17.32 -12.77 2.15
CA TRP A 272 -16.79 -13.59 1.06
C TRP A 272 -17.91 -14.10 0.14
N ARG A 273 -19.03 -14.54 0.72
CA ARG A 273 -20.23 -14.95 -0.04
C ARG A 273 -20.84 -13.78 -0.80
N ALA A 274 -21.00 -12.61 -0.16
CA ALA A 274 -21.55 -11.42 -0.80
C ALA A 274 -20.68 -10.90 -1.97
N ARG A 275 -19.37 -11.13 -1.93
CA ARG A 275 -18.43 -10.83 -3.01
C ARG A 275 -18.30 -11.95 -4.05
N ALA A 276 -19.04 -13.05 -3.90
CA ALA A 276 -18.97 -14.22 -4.78
C ALA A 276 -17.54 -14.76 -4.96
N LEU A 277 -16.70 -14.69 -3.90
CA LEU A 277 -15.28 -15.04 -4.03
C LEU A 277 -15.07 -16.54 -4.30
N PHE A 278 -15.82 -17.39 -3.60
CA PHE A 278 -15.73 -18.84 -3.77
C PHE A 278 -16.17 -19.32 -5.16
N SER A 279 -17.12 -18.64 -5.81
CA SER A 279 -17.58 -19.02 -7.15
C SER A 279 -16.56 -18.71 -8.24
N THR A 280 -15.53 -17.90 -7.96
CA THR A 280 -14.43 -17.67 -8.91
C THR A 280 -13.43 -18.82 -8.96
N VAL A 281 -13.49 -19.75 -8.00
CA VAL A 281 -12.60 -20.91 -7.90
C VAL A 281 -13.30 -22.09 -8.54
N LEU A 282 -12.81 -22.57 -9.68
CA LEU A 282 -13.45 -23.68 -10.41
C LEU A 282 -13.17 -25.05 -9.76
N ASP A 283 -12.02 -25.20 -9.12
CA ASP A 283 -11.62 -26.41 -8.39
C ASP A 283 -12.34 -26.49 -7.03
N ASP A 284 -13.25 -27.45 -6.90
CA ASP A 284 -14.07 -27.64 -5.70
C ASP A 284 -13.21 -28.02 -4.47
N ASP A 285 -12.16 -28.83 -4.63
CA ASP A 285 -11.26 -29.20 -3.51
C ASP A 285 -10.51 -27.98 -2.98
N LEU A 286 -10.07 -27.09 -3.89
CA LEU A 286 -9.44 -25.84 -3.53
C LEU A 286 -10.43 -24.88 -2.84
N ARG A 287 -11.68 -24.83 -3.33
CA ARG A 287 -12.74 -24.01 -2.76
C ARG A 287 -13.05 -24.42 -1.32
N ASP A 288 -13.19 -25.72 -1.07
CA ASP A 288 -13.45 -26.26 0.28
C ASP A 288 -12.32 -25.94 1.26
N LYS A 289 -11.06 -26.08 0.81
CA LYS A 289 -9.88 -25.71 1.62
C LYS A 289 -9.85 -24.21 1.94
N LEU A 290 -10.23 -23.35 0.98
CA LEU A 290 -10.33 -21.91 1.19
C LEU A 290 -11.43 -21.57 2.21
N GLU A 291 -12.61 -22.15 2.09
CA GLU A 291 -13.71 -21.87 3.02
C GLU A 291 -13.35 -22.33 4.45
N ALA A 292 -12.73 -23.50 4.60
CA ALA A 292 -12.26 -23.98 5.90
C ALA A 292 -11.20 -23.06 6.51
N ALA A 293 -10.20 -22.62 5.74
CA ALA A 293 -9.17 -21.71 6.22
C ALA A 293 -9.74 -20.33 6.63
N VAL A 294 -10.69 -19.78 5.85
CA VAL A 294 -11.38 -18.53 6.18
C VAL A 294 -12.16 -18.65 7.48
N LEU A 295 -12.84 -19.78 7.69
CA LEU A 295 -13.58 -20.04 8.92
C LEU A 295 -12.63 -20.06 10.14
N VAL A 296 -11.48 -20.73 10.04
CA VAL A 296 -10.47 -20.75 11.10
C VAL A 296 -9.99 -19.34 11.45
N VAL A 297 -9.61 -18.54 10.44
CA VAL A 297 -9.14 -17.15 10.63
C VAL A 297 -10.25 -16.27 11.23
N SER A 298 -11.49 -16.43 10.77
CA SER A 298 -12.63 -15.66 11.29
C SER A 298 -12.89 -15.96 12.76
N GLN A 299 -12.86 -17.25 13.13
CA GLN A 299 -13.09 -17.68 14.51
C GLN A 299 -11.96 -17.21 15.44
N SER A 300 -10.70 -17.31 15.03
CA SER A 300 -9.55 -16.85 15.84
C SER A 300 -9.49 -15.33 15.98
N LEU A 301 -9.99 -14.57 15.00
CA LEU A 301 -10.11 -13.11 15.08
C LEU A 301 -11.23 -12.63 16.00
N THR A 302 -12.26 -13.45 16.24
CA THR A 302 -13.44 -13.07 17.04
C THR A 302 -13.09 -12.63 18.47
N PRO A 303 -12.28 -13.35 19.27
CA PRO A 303 -11.88 -12.89 20.61
C PRO A 303 -11.08 -11.60 20.56
N LEU A 304 -10.09 -11.48 19.65
CA LEU A 304 -9.26 -10.28 19.49
C LEU A 304 -10.10 -9.04 19.14
N TRP A 305 -11.11 -9.20 18.27
CA TRP A 305 -12.03 -8.14 17.90
C TRP A 305 -12.93 -7.71 19.05
N ARG A 306 -13.40 -8.65 19.89
CA ARG A 306 -14.21 -8.34 21.09
C ARG A 306 -13.41 -7.54 22.12
N GLU A 307 -12.13 -7.84 22.31
CA GLU A 307 -11.24 -7.05 23.18
C GLU A 307 -11.00 -5.63 22.67
N CYS A 308 -11.02 -5.46 21.35
CA CYS A 308 -10.82 -4.17 20.71
C CYS A 308 -12.07 -3.29 20.71
N LYS A 309 -13.26 -3.82 21.02
CA LYS A 309 -14.52 -3.06 20.95
C LYS A 309 -14.63 -2.10 22.12
#